data_AF-A0A973GX91-F1
#
_entry.id   AF-A0A973GX91-F1
#
_cell.length_a   1.000
_cell.length_b   1.000
_cell.length_c   1.000
_cell.angle_alpha   90.00
_cell.angle_beta   90.00
_cell.angle_gamma   90.00
#
_symmetry.space_group_name_H-M   'P 1'
#
loop_
_entity.id
_entity.type
_entity.pdbx_description
1 polymer ?
#
loop_
_entity_poly.entity_id
_entity_poly.type
_entity_poly.pdbx_seq_one_letter_code
_entity_poly.pdbx_strand_id
1 'polypeptide(L)' 'PYDQVIADKVAYVLCGGDLSSPQWVDEEYIMALERRMVLELGRDPRTLARGKSMLETGKPLRN' A
#
# COMPACT_ATOMS: atom_id res chain seq x y z
N PRO A 1 -12.20 -2.83 9.00
CA PRO A 1 -12.12 -1.71 8.04
C PRO A 1 -10.97 -1.92 7.06
N TYR A 2 -11.23 -1.89 5.75
CA TYR A 2 -10.17 -2.14 4.76
C TYR A 2 -9.11 -1.01 4.72
N ASP A 3 -9.47 0.18 5.19
CA ASP A 3 -8.53 1.30 5.37
C ASP A 3 -7.33 0.96 6.26
N GLN A 4 -7.54 0.12 7.28
CA GLN A 4 -6.46 -0.32 8.17
C GLN A 4 -5.44 -1.18 7.41
N VAL A 5 -5.91 -2.09 6.55
CA VAL A 5 -5.03 -2.95 5.75
C VAL A 5 -4.14 -2.12 4.81
N ILE A 6 -4.70 -1.08 4.20
CA ILE A 6 -3.93 -0.16 3.36
C ILE A 6 -2.96 0.65 4.21
N ALA A 7 -3.42 1.19 5.34
CA ALA A 7 -2.58 1.99 6.24
C ALA A 7 -1.40 1.19 6.80
N ASP A 8 -1.61 -0.07 7.18
CA ASP A 8 -0.55 -0.96 7.69
C ASP A 8 0.52 -1.22 6.62
N LYS A 9 0.11 -1.41 5.36
CA LYS A 9 1.04 -1.61 4.23
C LYS A 9 1.83 -0.35 3.91
N VAL A 10 1.20 0.82 3.98
CA VAL A 10 1.90 2.11 3.80
C VAL A 10 2.86 2.36 4.96
N ALA A 11 2.44 2.11 6.21
CA ALA A 11 3.28 2.24 7.38
C ALA A 11 4.51 1.32 7.28
N TYR A 12 4.35 0.09 6.80
CA TYR A 12 5.46 -0.83 6.56
C TYR A 12 6.52 -0.24 5.61
N VAL A 13 6.11 0.36 4.49
CA VAL A 13 7.05 1.04 3.57
C VAL A 13 7.74 2.20 4.25
N LEU A 14 7.00 3.06 4.96
CA LEU A 14 7.53 4.24 5.62
C LEU A 14 8.50 3.90 6.77
N CYS A 15 8.28 2.77 7.44
CA CYS A 15 9.20 2.24 8.46
C CYS A 15 10.42 1.53 7.86
N GLY A 16 10.53 1.47 6.52
CA GLY A 16 11.66 0.84 5.83
C GLY A 16 11.55 -0.69 5.73
N GLY A 17 10.37 -1.26 6.01
CA GLY A 17 10.13 -2.69 5.90
C GLY A 17 10.80 -3.51 7.00
N ASP A 18 11.57 -4.54 6.62
CA ASP A 18 12.21 -5.50 7.53
C ASP A 18 13.57 -5.01 8.10
N LEU A 19 13.76 -3.69 8.24
CA LEU A 19 14.97 -3.17 8.87
C LEU A 19 14.91 -3.45 10.37
N SER A 20 15.90 -4.18 10.88
CA SER A 20 16.04 -4.48 12.31
C SER A 20 16.51 -3.28 13.13
N SER A 21 17.08 -2.26 12.49
CA SER A 21 17.52 -1.01 13.10
C SER A 21 17.52 0.14 12.08
N PRO A 22 17.45 1.41 12.54
CA PRO A 22 17.60 2.56 11.65
C PRO A 22 18.96 2.52 10.95
N GLN A 23 18.95 2.52 9.62
CA GLN A 23 20.16 2.56 8.80
C GLN A 23 19.92 3.36 7.52
N TRP A 24 21.01 3.83 6.91
CA TRP A 24 20.96 4.44 5.60
C TRP A 24 20.71 3.36 4.55
N VAL A 25 19.75 3.61 3.66
CA VAL A 25 19.37 2.72 2.57
C VAL A 25 19.40 3.48 1.26
N ASP A 26 19.70 2.79 0.17
CA ASP A 26 19.65 3.36 -1.16
C ASP A 26 18.21 3.58 -1.62
N GLU A 27 18.00 4.49 -2.58
CA GLU A 27 16.69 4.77 -3.16
C GLU A 27 16.05 3.50 -3.77
N GLU A 28 16.87 2.64 -4.38
CA GLU A 28 16.41 1.39 -4.99
C GLU A 28 15.76 0.44 -3.98
N TYR A 29 16.19 0.46 -2.72
CA TYR A 29 15.59 -0.34 -1.65
C TYR A 29 14.15 0.11 -1.35
N ILE A 30 13.94 1.42 -1.19
CA ILE A 30 12.61 1.99 -0.94
C ILE A 30 11.71 1.78 -2.16
N MET A 31 12.24 1.99 -3.37
CA MET A 31 11.50 1.78 -4.61
C MET A 31 11.05 0.32 -4.77
N ALA A 32 11.90 -0.64 -4.38
CA ALA A 32 11.55 -2.06 -4.40
C ALA A 32 10.45 -2.39 -3.37
N LEU A 33 10.54 -1.84 -2.16
CA LEU A 33 9.53 -1.98 -1.11
C LEU A 33 8.16 -1.46 -1.55
N GLU A 34 8.12 -0.22 -2.06
CA GLU A 34 6.92 0.42 -2.58
C GLU A 34 6.27 -0.43 -3.68
N ARG A 35 7.07 -0.86 -4.67
CA ARG A 35 6.59 -1.67 -5.78
C ARG A 35 5.95 -2.97 -5.30
N ARG A 36 6.56 -3.66 -4.34
CA ARG A 36 6.03 -4.91 -3.79
C ARG A 36 4.69 -4.70 -3.09
N MET A 37 4.59 -3.68 -2.24
CA MET A 37 3.35 -3.40 -1.49
C MET A 37 2.22 -2.93 -2.42
N VAL A 38 2.52 -2.09 -3.41
CA VAL A 38 1.53 -1.64 -4.40
C VAL A 38 1.03 -2.79 -5.26
N LEU A 39 1.92 -3.68 -5.71
CA LEU A 39 1.52 -4.87 -6.49
C LEU A 39 0.66 -5.83 -5.66
N GLU A 40 0.98 -6.00 -4.37
CA GLU A 40 0.17 -6.80 -3.46
C GLU A 40 -1.24 -6.21 -3.30
N LEU A 41 -1.34 -4.91 -3.00
CA LEU A 41 -2.62 -4.21 -2.87
C LEU A 41 -3.41 -4.20 -4.18
N GLY A 42 -2.74 -4.08 -5.33
CA GLY A 42 -3.38 -4.08 -6.65
C GLY A 42 -3.97 -5.44 -7.04
N ARG A 43 -3.52 -6.53 -6.42
CA ARG A 43 -4.11 -7.87 -6.58
C ARG A 43 -5.28 -8.13 -5.64
N ASP A 44 -5.48 -7.28 -4.63
CA ASP A 44 -6.60 -7.42 -3.70
C ASP A 44 -7.91 -7.00 -4.37
N PRO A 45 -8.92 -7.89 -4.46
CA PRO A 45 -10.22 -7.57 -5.07
C PRO A 45 -10.92 -6.40 -4.37
N ARG A 46 -10.65 -6.14 -3.09
CA ARG A 46 -11.19 -5.01 -2.33
C ARG A 46 -10.59 -3.69 -2.80
N THR A 47 -9.28 -3.63 -3.08
CA THR A 47 -8.65 -2.44 -3.70
C THR A 47 -9.25 -2.17 -5.07
N LEU A 48 -9.41 -3.21 -5.89
CA LEU A 48 -10.01 -3.09 -7.22
C LEU A 48 -11.45 -2.60 -7.15
N ALA A 49 -12.25 -3.11 -6.20
CA ALA A 49 -13.61 -2.64 -5.97
C ALA A 49 -13.67 -1.16 -5.57
N ARG A 50 -12.72 -0.69 -4.74
CA ARG A 50 -12.62 0.73 -4.38
C ARG A 50 -12.22 1.60 -5.55
N GLY A 51 -11.22 1.18 -6.33
CA GLY A 51 -10.81 1.87 -7.55
C GLY A 51 -11.95 1.97 -8.56
N LYS A 52 -12.66 0.87 -8.78
CA LYS A 52 -13.85 0.83 -9.64
C LYS A 52 -14.96 1.76 -9.14
N SER A 53 -15.30 1.71 -7.85
CA SER A 53 -16.29 2.62 -7.26
C SER A 53 -15.89 4.08 -7.40
N MET A 54 -14.60 4.41 -7.23
CA MET A 54 -14.10 5.77 -7.42
C MET A 54 -14.25 6.22 -8.87
N LEU A 55 -13.96 5.35 -9.85
CA LEU A 55 -14.13 5.65 -11.27
C LEU A 55 -15.60 5.78 -11.69
N GLU A 56 -16.48 4.94 -11.16
CA GLU A 56 -17.89 4.90 -11.56
C GLU A 56 -18.75 5.95 -10.84
N THR A 57 -18.52 6.16 -9.54
CA THR A 57 -19.40 6.99 -8.69
C THR A 57 -18.73 8.27 -8.20
N GLY A 58 -17.42 8.42 -8.40
CA GLY A 58 -16.62 9.52 -7.84
C GLY A 58 -16.47 9.47 -6.33
N LYS A 59 -17.05 8.47 -5.64
CA LYS A 59 -17.05 8.35 -4.18
C LYS A 59 -16.21 7.15 -3.74
N PRO A 60 -15.41 7.31 -2.67
CA PRO A 60 -14.65 6.20 -2.11
C PRO A 60 -15.60 5.17 -1.51
N LEU A 61 -15.46 3.92 -1.95
CA LEU A 61 -16.17 2.80 -1.35
C LEU A 61 -15.64 2.60 0.08
N ARG A 62 -16.55 2.65 1.05
CA ARG A 62 -16.26 2.46 2.48
C ARG A 62 -16.80 1.09 2.90
N ASN A 63 -15.87 0.17 3.18
CA ASN A 63 -16.13 -1.17 3.71
C ASN A 63 -15.48 -1.35 5.09
#